data_AF-A0A832G3W2-F1
#
_entry.id   AF-A0A832G3W2-F1
#
_cell.length_a   1.000
_cell.length_b   1.000
_cell.length_c   1.000
_cell.angle_alpha   90.00
_cell.angle_beta   90.00
_cell.angle_gamma   90.00
#
_symmetry.space_group_name_H-M   'P 1'
#
loop_
_entity.id
_entity.type
_entity.pdbx_description
1 polymer ?
#
loop_
_entity_poly.entity_id
_entity_poly.type
_entity_poly.pdbx_seq_one_letter_code
_entity_poly.pdbx_strand_id
1 'polypeptide(L)'
;MRKMSVVKFLIKKGGLIVVGLIVGGIGRAAISHAGATELKDWENPKLTGINNLPPRASMVICPNEEVALQIRYTANEERIKSPFYLSLNGLWKYKYASNRLARIPDFWRVEFDDSSWTNITVPSNVEIEGYGIPIYVNVRYPWRQPWTPPFVPDDDPNNTVNMYRRTFTIPEGWRGKRILLTFDGVNSFFYVWINGEFVGMGKDSRTPVEFDITRFLKPGTNLIAVENFRWSRWVVLGGSRFLAVERDI
;
A
#
# COMPACT_ATOMS: atom_id res chain seq x y z
N MET A 1 -1.14 -2.03 -70.47
CA MET A 1 0.10 -2.78 -70.19
C MET A 1 1.22 -1.79 -69.88
N ARG A 2 1.47 -1.47 -68.61
CA ARG A 2 2.60 -0.63 -68.19
C ARG A 2 3.61 -1.50 -67.45
N LYS A 3 4.85 -1.52 -67.92
CA LYS A 3 6.00 -2.12 -67.21
C LYS A 3 6.16 -1.41 -65.87
N MET A 4 6.27 -2.20 -64.80
CA MET A 4 6.41 -1.76 -63.43
C MET A 4 7.90 -1.87 -63.07
N SER A 5 8.58 -0.74 -62.87
CA SER A 5 9.94 -0.72 -62.32
C SER A 5 9.86 -0.68 -60.80
N VAL A 6 10.44 -1.69 -60.14
CA VAL A 6 10.56 -1.80 -58.69
C VAL A 6 11.88 -1.15 -58.27
N VAL A 7 11.83 -0.13 -57.42
CA VAL A 7 13.02 0.43 -56.75
C VAL A 7 13.07 -0.14 -55.34
N LYS A 8 14.08 -0.97 -55.06
CA LYS A 8 14.41 -1.45 -53.70
C LYS A 8 15.45 -0.52 -53.10
N PHE A 9 15.13 0.12 -51.98
CA PHE A 9 16.14 0.70 -51.09
C PHE A 9 16.34 -0.22 -49.89
N LEU A 10 17.58 -0.68 -49.69
CA LEU A 10 18.03 -1.31 -48.46
C LEU A 10 18.68 -0.24 -47.57
N ILE A 11 18.11 0.00 -46.39
CA ILE A 11 18.84 0.62 -45.28
C ILE A 11 19.04 -0.47 -44.24
N LYS A 12 20.31 -0.83 -44.00
CA LYS A 12 20.72 -1.86 -43.05
C LYS A 12 21.28 -1.18 -41.80
N LYS A 13 20.51 -1.15 -40.71
CA LYS A 13 21.01 -1.13 -39.32
C LYS A 13 19.97 -1.79 -38.40
N GLY A 14 20.35 -2.93 -37.82
CA GLY A 14 19.85 -3.44 -36.53
C GLY A 14 18.37 -3.84 -36.42
N GLY A 15 18.02 -5.01 -36.94
CA GLY A 15 17.17 -5.99 -36.23
C GLY A 15 15.75 -5.62 -35.80
N LEU A 16 14.81 -5.45 -36.75
CA LEU A 16 13.45 -6.02 -36.69
C LEU A 16 12.80 -5.85 -38.09
N ILE A 17 12.35 -6.93 -38.72
CA ILE A 17 11.59 -6.85 -39.98
C ILE A 17 10.10 -6.77 -39.62
N VAL A 18 9.46 -5.63 -39.89
CA VAL A 18 8.00 -5.52 -39.97
C VAL A 18 7.66 -5.30 -41.44
N VAL A 19 7.02 -6.28 -42.07
CA VAL A 19 6.50 -6.15 -43.44
C VAL A 19 5.12 -5.50 -43.36
N GLY A 20 5.06 -4.18 -43.57
CA GLY A 20 3.82 -3.43 -43.68
C GLY A 20 3.37 -3.30 -45.13
N LEU A 21 2.21 -3.89 -45.48
CA LEU A 21 1.52 -3.68 -46.74
C LEU A 21 0.65 -2.41 -46.60
N ILE A 22 0.99 -1.32 -47.28
CA ILE A 22 0.14 -0.13 -47.33
C ILE A 22 -0.76 -0.24 -48.57
N VAL A 23 -2.01 -0.65 -48.35
CA VAL A 23 -3.09 -0.45 -49.32
C VAL A 23 -3.72 0.91 -49.01
N GLY A 24 -3.76 1.77 -50.02
CA GLY A 24 -4.27 3.14 -49.91
C GLY A 24 -5.73 3.17 -49.45
N GLY A 25 -5.95 3.73 -48.27
CA GLY A 25 -7.25 4.07 -47.72
C GLY A 25 -7.07 5.26 -46.79
N ILE A 26 -7.95 6.25 -46.91
CA ILE A 26 -7.93 7.53 -46.20
C ILE A 26 -7.85 7.27 -44.69
N GLY A 27 -6.65 7.40 -44.12
CA GLY A 27 -6.36 7.13 -42.71
C GLY A 27 -6.09 8.40 -41.95
N ARG A 28 -6.94 8.71 -40.96
CA ARG A 28 -6.64 9.67 -39.90
C ARG A 28 -5.24 9.40 -39.35
N ALA A 29 -4.37 10.39 -39.39
CA ALA A 29 -3.07 10.33 -38.73
C ALA A 29 -3.30 10.16 -37.23
N ALA A 30 -3.19 8.92 -36.74
CA ALA A 30 -3.08 8.65 -35.32
C ALA A 30 -1.69 9.11 -34.89
N ILE A 31 -1.64 10.26 -34.22
CA ILE A 31 -0.45 10.67 -33.48
C ILE A 31 -0.29 9.65 -32.36
N SER A 32 0.61 8.68 -32.54
CA SER A 32 1.05 7.79 -31.48
C SER A 32 1.75 8.64 -30.43
N HIS A 33 1.03 9.00 -29.37
CA HIS A 33 1.68 9.46 -28.14
C HIS A 33 2.44 8.26 -27.59
N ALA A 34 3.77 8.28 -27.73
CA ALA A 34 4.65 7.38 -27.02
C ALA A 34 4.27 7.49 -25.53
N GLY A 35 3.76 6.39 -24.97
CA GLY A 35 3.15 6.37 -23.66
C GLY A 35 4.11 6.89 -22.59
N ALA A 36 3.67 7.86 -21.80
CA ALA A 36 4.29 8.09 -20.52
C ALA A 36 4.17 6.79 -19.72
N THR A 37 5.29 6.18 -19.35
CA THR A 37 5.30 5.02 -18.45
C THR A 37 4.55 5.42 -17.19
N GLU A 38 3.42 4.77 -16.92
CA GLU A 38 2.59 5.05 -15.76
C GLU A 38 3.42 4.78 -14.50
N LEU A 39 3.56 5.78 -13.64
CA LEU A 39 4.32 5.65 -12.41
C LEU A 39 3.62 4.66 -11.48
N LYS A 40 4.38 3.73 -10.90
CA LYS A 40 3.90 2.81 -9.87
C LYS A 40 3.30 3.60 -8.71
N ASP A 41 2.28 3.05 -8.06
CA ASP A 41 1.56 3.75 -6.99
C ASP A 41 2.51 4.33 -5.95
N TRP A 42 3.47 3.57 -5.43
CA TRP A 42 4.43 4.05 -4.41
C TRP A 42 5.42 5.10 -4.92
N GLU A 43 5.59 5.28 -6.23
CA GLU A 43 6.48 6.28 -6.85
C GLU A 43 5.71 7.50 -7.37
N ASN A 44 4.41 7.37 -7.60
CA ASN A 44 3.57 8.44 -8.15
C ASN A 44 3.31 9.55 -7.14
N PRO A 45 3.86 10.76 -7.31
CA PRO A 45 3.70 11.85 -6.35
C PRO A 45 2.30 12.48 -6.35
N LYS A 46 1.53 12.30 -7.44
CA LYS A 46 0.17 12.85 -7.56
C LYS A 46 -0.86 11.99 -6.81
N LEU A 47 -0.49 10.77 -6.46
CA LEU A 47 -1.37 9.81 -5.85
C LEU A 47 -0.98 9.64 -4.38
N THR A 48 -1.74 10.21 -3.46
CA THR A 48 -1.41 10.22 -2.02
C THR A 48 -2.12 9.09 -1.25
N GLY A 49 -3.24 8.62 -1.78
CA GLY A 49 -4.00 7.47 -1.29
C GLY A 49 -5.13 7.08 -2.25
N ILE A 50 -5.78 5.95 -1.99
CA ILE A 50 -6.95 5.47 -2.73
C ILE A 50 -8.01 5.06 -1.72
N ASN A 51 -9.24 5.55 -1.88
CA ASN A 51 -10.41 5.28 -1.03
C ASN A 51 -10.29 5.75 0.43
N ASN A 52 -9.30 6.59 0.75
CA ASN A 52 -9.17 7.23 2.05
C ASN A 52 -10.35 8.19 2.28
N LEU A 53 -10.88 8.21 3.51
CA LEU A 53 -11.82 9.24 3.91
C LEU A 53 -11.13 10.60 4.06
N PRO A 54 -11.85 11.72 3.84
CA PRO A 54 -11.30 13.06 4.06
C PRO A 54 -10.83 13.27 5.50
N PRO A 55 -9.75 14.03 5.73
CA PRO A 55 -9.31 14.38 7.08
C PRO A 55 -10.41 15.05 7.90
N ARG A 56 -10.52 14.66 9.17
CA ARG A 56 -11.49 15.18 10.13
C ARG A 56 -10.87 15.27 11.52
N ALA A 57 -11.53 15.99 12.43
CA ALA A 57 -11.12 16.01 13.82
C ALA A 57 -11.18 14.61 14.45
N SER A 58 -10.21 14.30 15.30
CA SER A 58 -10.17 13.06 16.08
C SER A 58 -11.39 12.98 17.01
N MET A 59 -12.09 11.86 16.99
CA MET A 59 -13.32 11.65 17.78
C MET A 59 -13.41 10.19 18.21
N VAL A 60 -13.97 9.94 19.39
CA VAL A 60 -14.39 8.60 19.83
C VAL A 60 -15.91 8.55 19.84
N ILE A 61 -16.48 7.65 19.06
CA ILE A 61 -17.93 7.47 19.00
C ILE A 61 -18.38 6.77 20.27
N CYS A 62 -19.30 7.38 21.02
CA CYS A 62 -19.78 6.86 22.30
C CYS A 62 -21.31 6.67 22.26
N PRO A 63 -21.86 5.69 23.01
CA PRO A 63 -23.31 5.46 23.06
C PRO A 63 -24.08 6.53 23.84
N ASN A 64 -23.43 7.18 24.82
CA ASN A 64 -24.05 8.18 25.69
C ASN A 64 -22.98 9.10 26.31
N GLU A 65 -23.44 10.13 27.02
CA GLU A 65 -22.58 11.11 27.72
C GLU A 65 -21.72 10.47 28.82
N GLU A 66 -22.26 9.51 29.56
CA GLU A 66 -21.54 8.84 30.65
C GLU A 66 -20.26 8.17 30.16
N VAL A 67 -20.32 7.41 29.05
CA VAL A 67 -19.13 6.79 28.44
C VAL A 67 -18.18 7.85 27.87
N ALA A 68 -18.73 8.92 27.28
CA ALA A 68 -17.91 9.99 26.70
C ALA A 68 -17.07 10.72 27.77
N LEU A 69 -17.63 10.98 28.95
CA LEU A 69 -16.92 11.64 30.06
C LEU A 69 -15.80 10.79 30.67
N GLN A 70 -15.79 9.47 30.42
CA GLN A 70 -14.73 8.56 30.89
C GLN A 70 -13.50 8.55 29.96
N ILE A 71 -13.60 9.10 28.76
CA ILE A 71 -12.54 9.13 27.75
C ILE A 71 -11.76 10.44 27.88
N ARG A 72 -10.48 10.33 28.23
CA ARG A 72 -9.62 11.51 28.51
C ARG A 72 -8.91 12.03 27.27
N TYR A 73 -8.42 11.13 26.42
CA TYR A 73 -7.67 11.46 25.20
C TYR A 73 -7.87 10.38 24.13
N THR A 74 -7.48 10.67 22.88
CA THR A 74 -7.79 9.81 21.72
C THR A 74 -6.69 8.80 21.44
N ALA A 75 -6.42 7.89 22.39
CA ALA A 75 -5.47 6.78 22.25
C ALA A 75 -6.17 5.42 22.47
N ASN A 76 -5.58 4.32 21.99
CA ASN A 76 -6.19 2.98 22.08
C ASN A 76 -6.68 2.63 23.51
N GLU A 77 -5.87 2.85 24.54
CA GLU A 77 -6.23 2.56 25.95
C GLU A 77 -7.47 3.30 26.48
N GLU A 78 -7.80 4.44 25.87
CA GLU A 78 -9.00 5.22 26.18
C GLU A 78 -10.16 4.87 25.24
N ARG A 79 -9.88 4.65 23.95
CA ARG A 79 -10.88 4.31 22.92
C ARG A 79 -11.60 2.99 23.23
N ILE A 80 -10.90 2.00 23.79
CA ILE A 80 -11.47 0.69 24.17
C ILE A 80 -12.61 0.77 25.20
N LYS A 81 -12.76 1.91 25.90
CA LYS A 81 -13.89 2.13 26.82
C LYS A 81 -15.21 2.28 26.07
N SER A 82 -15.17 2.67 24.79
CA SER A 82 -16.37 2.71 23.97
C SER A 82 -16.71 1.33 23.39
N PRO A 83 -17.98 0.88 23.48
CA PRO A 83 -18.42 -0.35 22.84
C PRO A 83 -18.45 -0.26 21.29
N PHE A 84 -18.22 0.92 20.71
CA PHE A 84 -18.12 1.14 19.27
C PHE A 84 -16.68 1.20 18.76
N TYR A 85 -15.72 0.78 19.58
CA TYR A 85 -14.32 0.64 19.20
C TYR A 85 -13.83 -0.80 19.38
N LEU A 86 -13.07 -1.28 18.40
CA LEU A 86 -12.42 -2.59 18.43
C LEU A 86 -10.97 -2.40 18.04
N SER A 87 -10.05 -2.63 18.99
CA SER A 87 -8.62 -2.59 18.71
C SER A 87 -8.20 -3.81 17.90
N LEU A 88 -7.43 -3.57 16.84
CA LEU A 88 -6.70 -4.59 16.09
C LEU A 88 -5.21 -4.61 16.50
N ASN A 89 -4.84 -4.02 17.63
CA ASN A 89 -3.53 -4.20 18.23
C ASN A 89 -3.34 -5.63 18.77
N GLY A 90 -2.09 -6.07 18.92
CA GLY A 90 -1.72 -7.41 19.38
C GLY A 90 -0.96 -8.21 18.32
N LEU A 91 -1.11 -9.53 18.33
CA LEU A 91 -0.36 -10.42 17.44
C LEU A 91 -0.96 -10.46 16.03
N TRP A 92 -0.09 -10.33 15.03
CA TRP A 92 -0.42 -10.50 13.61
C TRP A 92 0.49 -11.55 13.00
N LYS A 93 -0.05 -12.34 12.07
CA LYS A 93 0.77 -13.18 11.18
C LYS A 93 1.62 -12.28 10.32
N TYR A 94 2.89 -12.59 10.20
CA TYR A 94 3.88 -11.70 9.62
C TYR A 94 4.85 -12.43 8.70
N LYS A 95 5.16 -11.80 7.57
CA LYS A 95 6.22 -12.24 6.67
C LYS A 95 7.04 -11.05 6.18
N TYR A 96 8.34 -11.20 6.32
CA TYR A 96 9.34 -10.26 5.85
C TYR A 96 9.81 -10.61 4.44
N ALA A 97 9.84 -9.61 3.55
CA ALA A 97 10.53 -9.67 2.27
C ALA A 97 11.71 -8.69 2.27
N SER A 98 12.89 -9.17 1.89
CA SER A 98 14.13 -8.39 1.89
C SER A 98 14.10 -7.22 0.90
N ASN A 99 13.32 -7.33 -0.16
CA ASN A 99 13.10 -6.25 -1.11
C ASN A 99 11.73 -6.41 -1.79
N ARG A 100 11.40 -5.50 -2.72
CA ARG A 100 10.10 -5.53 -3.42
C ARG A 100 9.93 -6.72 -4.35
N LEU A 101 11.01 -7.31 -4.84
CA LEU A 101 10.94 -8.49 -5.73
C LEU A 101 10.68 -9.78 -4.93
N ALA A 102 10.99 -9.80 -3.64
CA ALA A 102 10.80 -10.94 -2.75
C ALA A 102 9.40 -10.99 -2.09
N ARG A 103 8.47 -10.12 -2.51
CA ARG A 103 7.09 -10.12 -2.03
C ARG A 103 6.38 -11.42 -2.39
N ILE A 104 5.50 -11.89 -1.51
CA ILE A 104 4.65 -13.04 -1.81
C ILE A 104 3.41 -12.53 -2.56
N PRO A 105 3.21 -12.91 -3.83
CA PRO A 105 2.02 -12.50 -4.57
C PRO A 105 0.77 -13.10 -3.95
N ASP A 106 -0.37 -12.41 -4.09
CA ASP A 106 -1.70 -12.90 -3.70
C ASP A 106 -1.85 -13.29 -2.22
N PHE A 107 -0.91 -12.88 -1.35
CA PHE A 107 -0.94 -13.22 0.08
C PHE A 107 -2.18 -12.66 0.79
N TRP A 108 -2.93 -11.73 0.20
CA TRP A 108 -4.16 -11.17 0.78
C TRP A 108 -5.40 -12.06 0.59
N ARG A 109 -5.33 -13.09 -0.26
CA ARG A 109 -6.47 -13.99 -0.54
C ARG A 109 -6.89 -14.78 0.70
N VAL A 110 -8.19 -15.09 0.80
CA VAL A 110 -8.75 -15.79 1.97
C VAL A 110 -8.19 -17.20 2.08
N GLU A 111 -7.94 -17.84 0.95
CA GLU A 111 -7.49 -19.23 0.81
C GLU A 111 -5.97 -19.38 0.95
N PHE A 112 -5.23 -18.28 1.08
CA PHE A 112 -3.78 -18.32 1.23
C PHE A 112 -3.38 -18.96 2.57
N ASP A 113 -2.48 -19.94 2.52
CA ASP A 113 -1.95 -20.61 3.70
C ASP A 113 -0.79 -19.81 4.34
N ASP A 114 -1.10 -19.17 5.46
CA ASP A 114 -0.15 -18.42 6.29
C ASP A 114 0.34 -19.22 7.52
N SER A 115 0.10 -20.53 7.58
CA SER A 115 0.48 -21.37 8.74
C SER A 115 1.98 -21.32 9.04
N SER A 116 2.82 -21.20 8.01
CA SER A 116 4.27 -21.08 8.10
C SER A 116 4.77 -19.69 8.51
N TRP A 117 3.89 -18.71 8.65
CA TRP A 117 4.25 -17.34 9.00
C TRP A 117 4.48 -17.22 10.51
N THR A 118 5.48 -16.41 10.86
CA THR A 118 5.74 -16.03 12.23
C THR A 118 4.69 -15.02 12.71
N ASN A 119 4.72 -14.69 14.00
CA ASN A 119 3.88 -13.63 14.55
C ASN A 119 4.75 -12.40 14.88
N ILE A 120 4.14 -11.22 14.80
CA ILE A 120 4.72 -9.96 15.25
C ILE A 120 3.70 -9.18 16.06
N THR A 121 4.16 -8.41 17.05
CA THR A 121 3.32 -7.51 17.82
C THR A 121 3.06 -6.23 17.02
N VAL A 122 1.82 -5.77 16.99
CA VAL A 122 1.41 -4.50 16.38
C VAL A 122 0.73 -3.63 17.44
N PRO A 123 1.08 -2.33 17.55
CA PRO A 123 2.09 -1.61 16.76
C PRO A 123 3.53 -1.97 17.14
N SER A 124 4.44 -1.92 16.16
CA SER A 124 5.89 -2.05 16.38
C SER A 124 6.67 -1.57 15.16
N ASN A 125 7.92 -1.19 15.37
CA ASN A 125 8.90 -1.04 14.31
C ASN A 125 9.55 -2.42 14.05
N VAL A 126 9.44 -2.95 12.84
CA VAL A 126 9.90 -4.33 12.53
C VAL A 126 11.40 -4.54 12.74
N GLU A 127 12.20 -3.46 12.64
CA GLU A 127 13.64 -3.50 12.90
C GLU A 127 13.97 -3.79 14.36
N ILE A 128 13.11 -3.37 15.29
CA ILE A 128 13.26 -3.65 16.73
C ILE A 128 12.87 -5.11 17.03
N GLU A 129 11.96 -5.67 16.23
CA GLU A 129 11.54 -7.07 16.28
C GLU A 129 12.51 -8.02 15.53
N GLY A 130 13.66 -7.51 15.07
CA GLY A 130 14.73 -8.31 14.44
C GLY A 130 14.64 -8.46 12.92
N TYR A 131 13.77 -7.72 12.24
CA TYR A 131 13.62 -7.78 10.78
C TYR A 131 14.24 -6.57 10.08
N GLY A 132 15.17 -6.82 9.16
CA GLY A 132 15.91 -5.76 8.49
C GLY A 132 16.93 -5.10 9.42
N ILE A 133 17.28 -3.84 9.11
CA ILE A 133 18.24 -3.06 9.91
C ILE A 133 17.73 -1.63 10.12
N PRO A 134 17.89 -1.03 11.31
CA PRO A 134 17.65 0.39 11.49
C PRO A 134 18.73 1.19 10.74
N ILE A 135 18.32 2.21 9.99
CA ILE A 135 19.24 3.04 9.20
C ILE A 135 19.24 4.47 9.73
N TYR A 136 20.38 4.88 10.29
CA TYR A 136 20.65 6.27 10.59
C TYR A 136 21.55 6.88 9.51
N VAL A 137 21.04 7.92 8.86
CA VAL A 137 21.77 8.75 7.89
C VAL A 137 21.44 10.21 8.19
N ASN A 138 22.35 11.14 7.94
CA ASN A 138 22.11 12.57 8.15
C ASN A 138 21.41 13.20 6.93
N VAL A 139 22.17 13.66 5.93
CA VAL A 139 21.60 14.35 4.75
C VAL A 139 21.25 13.38 3.60
N ARG A 140 22.00 12.30 3.46
CA ARG A 140 21.90 11.38 2.32
C ARG A 140 20.63 10.53 2.36
N TYR A 141 20.15 10.08 1.19
CA TYR A 141 19.13 9.03 1.16
C TYR A 141 19.71 7.71 1.70
N PRO A 142 18.88 6.85 2.32
CA PRO A 142 19.33 5.59 2.93
C PRO A 142 19.71 4.49 1.92
N TRP A 143 19.51 4.72 0.61
CA TRP A 143 19.90 3.79 -0.46
C TRP A 143 21.11 4.28 -1.27
N ARG A 144 21.69 3.37 -2.05
CA ARG A 144 22.90 3.63 -2.84
C ARG A 144 22.64 4.62 -3.97
N GLN A 145 23.67 5.39 -4.32
CA GLN A 145 23.67 6.28 -5.49
C GLN A 145 23.81 5.46 -6.80
N PRO A 146 23.35 6.00 -7.95
CA PRO A 146 22.76 7.33 -8.14
C PRO A 146 21.33 7.46 -7.61
N TRP A 147 20.96 8.64 -7.12
CA TRP A 147 19.59 8.92 -6.65
C TRP A 147 18.80 9.62 -7.75
N THR A 148 17.67 9.02 -8.14
CA THR A 148 16.81 9.53 -9.21
C THR A 148 15.38 9.69 -8.71
N PRO A 149 15.05 10.72 -7.92
CA PRO A 149 13.66 11.01 -7.55
C PRO A 149 12.73 11.08 -8.77
N PRO A 150 11.50 10.54 -8.72
CA PRO A 150 10.80 9.96 -7.57
C PRO A 150 11.12 8.48 -7.29
N PHE A 151 12.03 7.87 -8.06
CA PHE A 151 12.26 6.44 -8.06
C PHE A 151 13.02 5.97 -6.82
N VAL A 152 12.65 4.77 -6.37
CA VAL A 152 13.28 4.05 -5.27
C VAL A 152 13.77 2.71 -5.81
N PRO A 153 14.92 2.17 -5.39
CA PRO A 153 15.49 0.96 -5.98
C PRO A 153 14.65 -0.29 -5.62
N ASP A 154 14.20 -1.06 -6.61
CA ASP A 154 13.34 -2.25 -6.40
C ASP A 154 14.07 -3.41 -5.71
N ASP A 155 15.36 -3.56 -5.97
CA ASP A 155 16.20 -4.69 -5.61
C ASP A 155 17.10 -4.43 -4.38
N ASP A 156 17.13 -3.19 -3.87
CA ASP A 156 17.94 -2.83 -2.70
C ASP A 156 17.55 -3.71 -1.51
N PRO A 157 18.51 -4.38 -0.86
CA PRO A 157 18.25 -5.33 0.22
C PRO A 157 17.68 -4.68 1.48
N ASN A 158 17.66 -3.36 1.54
CA ASN A 158 17.03 -2.61 2.62
C ASN A 158 15.67 -2.05 2.21
N ASN A 159 15.21 -2.18 0.97
CA ASN A 159 13.88 -1.72 0.56
C ASN A 159 12.80 -2.76 0.89
N THR A 160 12.67 -3.05 2.17
CA THR A 160 11.90 -4.17 2.68
C THR A 160 10.41 -4.00 2.45
N VAL A 161 9.72 -5.13 2.37
CA VAL A 161 8.26 -5.19 2.32
C VAL A 161 7.77 -6.11 3.42
N ASN A 162 6.81 -5.61 4.17
CA ASN A 162 6.29 -6.20 5.39
C ASN A 162 4.86 -6.63 5.11
N MET A 163 4.59 -7.93 5.13
CA MET A 163 3.26 -8.49 4.87
C MET A 163 2.64 -8.95 6.18
N TYR A 164 1.45 -8.46 6.48
CA TYR A 164 0.71 -8.75 7.71
C TYR A 164 -0.63 -9.38 7.38
N ARG A 165 -1.06 -10.37 8.16
CA ARG A 165 -2.39 -10.97 8.12
C ARG A 165 -2.94 -11.11 9.54
N ARG A 166 -4.23 -10.86 9.71
CA ARG A 166 -4.94 -11.09 10.97
C ARG A 166 -6.41 -11.36 10.71
N THR A 167 -6.98 -12.25 11.51
CA THR A 167 -8.43 -12.46 11.55
C THR A 167 -9.05 -11.67 12.70
N PHE A 168 -10.27 -11.16 12.50
CA PHE A 168 -11.03 -10.45 13.51
C PHE A 168 -12.52 -10.73 13.35
N THR A 169 -13.29 -10.51 14.41
CA THR A 169 -14.74 -10.70 14.40
C THR A 169 -15.40 -9.40 14.80
N ILE A 170 -16.37 -8.95 14.02
CA ILE A 170 -17.14 -7.74 14.32
C ILE A 170 -18.15 -8.06 15.43
N PRO A 171 -18.26 -7.24 16.49
CA PRO A 171 -19.28 -7.41 17.52
C PRO A 171 -20.70 -7.37 16.93
N GLU A 172 -21.60 -8.24 17.41
CA GLU A 172 -22.96 -8.34 16.89
C GLU A 172 -23.73 -7.01 16.95
N GLY A 173 -23.49 -6.21 18.00
CA GLY A 173 -24.08 -4.88 18.17
C GLY A 173 -23.72 -3.86 17.09
N TRP A 174 -22.77 -4.17 16.20
CA TRP A 174 -22.38 -3.30 15.08
C TRP A 174 -23.14 -3.62 13.80
N ARG A 175 -23.99 -4.65 13.77
CA ARG A 175 -24.76 -5.03 12.58
C ARG A 175 -25.58 -3.85 12.05
N GLY A 176 -25.44 -3.56 10.76
CA GLY A 176 -26.13 -2.46 10.09
C GLY A 176 -25.55 -1.07 10.35
N LYS A 177 -24.45 -0.96 11.11
CA LYS A 177 -23.71 0.29 11.27
C LYS A 177 -22.64 0.45 10.20
N ARG A 178 -22.23 1.69 9.98
CA ARG A 178 -21.05 2.02 9.18
C ARG A 178 -19.80 1.67 9.99
N ILE A 179 -18.88 0.92 9.40
CA ILE A 179 -17.65 0.45 10.05
C ILE A 179 -16.45 1.06 9.34
N LEU A 180 -15.63 1.77 10.11
CA LEU A 180 -14.40 2.40 9.63
C LEU A 180 -13.19 1.61 10.13
N LEU A 181 -12.22 1.41 9.25
CA LEU A 181 -10.88 0.93 9.59
C LEU A 181 -9.95 2.14 9.67
N THR A 182 -9.29 2.32 10.80
CA THR A 182 -8.38 3.44 11.03
C THR A 182 -6.98 2.92 11.27
N PHE A 183 -6.00 3.44 10.55
CA PHE A 183 -4.60 3.26 10.85
C PHE A 183 -4.06 4.57 11.40
N ASP A 184 -3.65 4.64 12.68
CA ASP A 184 -3.18 5.89 13.30
C ASP A 184 -1.78 6.31 12.79
N GLY A 185 -1.04 5.40 12.14
CA GLY A 185 0.25 5.69 11.51
C GLY A 185 0.93 4.44 10.94
N VAL A 186 1.19 4.44 9.62
CA VAL A 186 1.88 3.36 8.90
C VAL A 186 2.95 3.96 7.99
N ASN A 187 4.18 3.48 8.10
CA ASN A 187 5.33 4.07 7.44
C ASN A 187 6.00 3.13 6.42
N SER A 188 6.24 3.48 5.15
CA SER A 188 5.99 4.78 4.47
C SER A 188 4.89 4.72 3.41
N PHE A 189 4.38 3.53 3.14
CA PHE A 189 3.31 3.26 2.19
C PHE A 189 2.69 1.91 2.52
N PHE A 190 1.39 1.75 2.32
CA PHE A 190 0.76 0.46 2.45
C PHE A 190 -0.45 0.29 1.55
N TYR A 191 -0.74 -0.97 1.22
CA TYR A 191 -2.03 -1.43 0.72
C TYR A 191 -2.76 -2.20 1.82
N VAL A 192 -4.09 -2.16 1.77
CA VAL A 192 -4.95 -2.93 2.69
C VAL A 192 -6.06 -3.66 1.92
N TRP A 193 -6.32 -4.89 2.35
CA TRP A 193 -7.38 -5.74 1.86
C TRP A 193 -8.22 -6.28 3.02
N ILE A 194 -9.51 -6.45 2.76
CA ILE A 194 -10.45 -7.11 3.66
C ILE A 194 -11.10 -8.26 2.90
N ASN A 195 -11.04 -9.47 3.46
CA ASN A 195 -11.59 -10.69 2.86
C ASN A 195 -11.13 -10.92 1.40
N GLY A 196 -9.87 -10.58 1.09
CA GLY A 196 -9.30 -10.71 -0.25
C GLY A 196 -9.62 -9.57 -1.22
N GLU A 197 -10.50 -8.64 -0.85
CA GLU A 197 -10.88 -7.49 -1.66
C GLU A 197 -10.04 -6.26 -1.32
N PHE A 198 -9.62 -5.53 -2.36
CA PHE A 198 -8.82 -4.32 -2.20
C PHE A 198 -9.66 -3.19 -1.58
N VAL A 199 -9.24 -2.70 -0.42
CA VAL A 199 -9.90 -1.58 0.26
C VAL A 199 -9.30 -0.25 -0.18
N GLY A 200 -7.97 -0.14 -0.16
CA GLY A 200 -7.31 1.12 -0.46
C GLY A 200 -5.82 1.13 -0.16
N MET A 201 -5.23 2.32 -0.23
CA MET A 201 -3.82 2.53 0.08
C MET A 201 -3.56 3.89 0.71
N GLY A 202 -2.53 3.97 1.54
CA GLY A 202 -2.12 5.20 2.22
C GLY A 202 -0.62 5.39 2.19
N LYS A 203 -0.17 6.64 2.17
CA LYS A 203 1.24 6.98 2.15
C LYS A 203 1.70 7.99 3.22
N ASP A 204 0.77 8.55 3.98
CA ASP A 204 1.11 9.42 5.10
C ASP A 204 1.47 8.55 6.31
N SER A 205 2.68 8.75 6.85
CA SER A 205 3.17 7.99 8.00
C SER A 205 2.84 8.63 9.34
N ARG A 206 2.26 9.84 9.36
CA ARG A 206 2.12 10.67 10.58
C ARG A 206 0.73 11.13 10.88
N THR A 207 -0.18 11.05 9.92
CA THR A 207 -1.60 11.29 10.13
C THR A 207 -2.40 9.99 10.01
N PRO A 208 -3.54 9.86 10.72
CA PRO A 208 -4.42 8.73 10.55
C PRO A 208 -4.94 8.59 9.12
N VAL A 209 -5.10 7.35 8.67
CA VAL A 209 -5.75 7.02 7.40
C VAL A 209 -6.97 6.16 7.71
N GLU A 210 -8.15 6.61 7.26
CA GLU A 210 -9.43 5.94 7.50
C GLU A 210 -10.02 5.39 6.20
N PHE A 211 -10.61 4.19 6.27
CA PHE A 211 -11.33 3.55 5.16
C PHE A 211 -12.71 3.10 5.62
N ASP A 212 -13.72 3.28 4.77
CA ASP A 212 -15.03 2.67 4.98
C ASP A 212 -15.00 1.20 4.53
N ILE A 213 -15.01 0.28 5.49
CA ILE A 213 -14.92 -1.15 5.21
C ILE A 213 -16.28 -1.86 5.24
N THR A 214 -17.38 -1.13 5.43
CA THR A 214 -18.72 -1.68 5.67
C THR A 214 -19.12 -2.72 4.62
N ARG A 215 -18.84 -2.47 3.34
CA ARG A 215 -19.22 -3.34 2.22
C ARG A 215 -18.35 -4.60 2.05
N PHE A 216 -17.18 -4.62 2.66
CA PHE A 216 -16.21 -5.71 2.52
C PHE A 216 -16.35 -6.77 3.62
N LEU A 217 -17.17 -6.47 4.63
CA LEU A 217 -17.34 -7.32 5.81
C LEU A 217 -18.41 -8.38 5.58
N LYS A 218 -18.16 -9.55 6.17
CA LYS A 218 -19.10 -10.66 6.25
C LYS A 218 -19.43 -11.01 7.70
N PRO A 219 -20.57 -11.66 7.98
CA PRO A 219 -20.86 -12.19 9.31
C PRO A 219 -19.77 -13.13 9.81
N GLY A 220 -19.46 -13.06 11.11
CA GLY A 220 -18.43 -13.90 11.74
C GLY A 220 -17.01 -13.39 11.50
N THR A 221 -16.10 -14.31 11.18
CA THR A 221 -14.67 -14.01 11.05
C THR A 221 -14.34 -13.35 9.72
N ASN A 222 -13.64 -12.22 9.81
CA ASN A 222 -13.13 -11.44 8.69
C ASN A 222 -11.60 -11.50 8.69
N LEU A 223 -11.01 -11.41 7.51
CA LEU A 223 -9.55 -11.38 7.31
C LEU A 223 -9.14 -9.96 6.91
N ILE A 224 -8.13 -9.41 7.57
CA ILE A 224 -7.40 -8.22 7.13
C ILE A 224 -6.00 -8.64 6.68
N ALA A 225 -5.57 -8.09 5.55
CA ALA A 225 -4.21 -8.21 5.05
C ALA A 225 -3.65 -6.82 4.77
N VAL A 226 -2.40 -6.57 5.17
CA VAL A 226 -1.71 -5.29 4.99
C VAL A 226 -0.35 -5.55 4.38
N GLU A 227 -0.02 -4.81 3.33
CA GLU A 227 1.31 -4.84 2.72
C GLU A 227 1.96 -3.47 2.88
N ASN A 228 3.02 -3.41 3.69
CA ASN A 228 3.70 -2.18 4.02
C ASN A 228 5.09 -2.13 3.37
N PHE A 229 5.42 -1.00 2.75
CA PHE A 229 6.67 -0.79 2.04
C PHE A 229 7.54 0.18 2.81
N ARG A 230 8.81 -0.19 2.96
CA ARG A 230 9.80 0.64 3.64
C ARG A 230 10.03 1.95 2.90
N TRP A 231 10.34 1.89 1.60
CA TRP A 231 10.59 3.08 0.80
C TRP A 231 9.52 3.31 -0.26
N SER A 232 8.86 4.45 -0.14
CA SER A 232 8.04 5.08 -1.16
C SER A 232 8.62 6.45 -1.54
N ARG A 233 8.04 7.11 -2.54
CA ARG A 233 8.36 8.50 -2.87
C ARG A 233 8.30 9.44 -1.65
N TRP A 234 7.50 9.17 -0.63
CA TRP A 234 7.42 10.04 0.55
C TRP A 234 8.71 10.12 1.37
N VAL A 235 9.50 9.04 1.40
CA VAL A 235 10.84 9.06 2.02
C VAL A 235 11.73 10.08 1.32
N VAL A 236 11.53 10.27 0.01
CA VAL A 236 12.30 11.20 -0.81
C VAL A 236 11.94 12.67 -0.50
N LEU A 237 10.75 12.94 0.06
CA LEU A 237 10.25 14.28 0.42
C LEU A 237 10.51 14.69 1.88
N GLY A 238 11.26 13.89 2.65
CA GLY A 238 11.55 14.19 4.06
C GLY A 238 10.62 13.49 5.04
N GLY A 239 9.83 12.51 4.60
CA GLY A 239 9.15 11.56 5.48
C GLY A 239 10.16 10.92 6.44
N SER A 240 9.78 10.78 7.71
CA SER A 240 10.67 10.28 8.75
C SER A 240 11.14 8.86 8.50
N ARG A 241 12.34 8.55 9.02
CA ARG A 241 13.15 7.37 8.69
C ARG A 241 12.94 6.16 9.61
N PHE A 242 11.90 6.21 10.44
CA PHE A 242 11.39 5.10 11.27
C PHE A 242 10.28 4.36 10.48
N LEU A 243 9.93 3.11 10.80
CA LEU A 243 9.34 2.17 9.82
C LEU A 243 8.24 1.26 10.40
N ALA A 244 7.32 0.77 9.56
CA ALA A 244 6.22 -0.19 9.85
C ALA A 244 4.87 0.40 10.33
N VAL A 245 3.97 -0.46 10.83
CA VAL A 245 2.75 -0.04 11.53
C VAL A 245 3.17 0.49 12.90
N GLU A 246 3.46 1.79 12.93
CA GLU A 246 4.05 2.48 14.08
C GLU A 246 3.02 2.78 15.18
N ARG A 247 1.72 2.79 14.83
CA ARG A 247 0.64 3.19 15.74
C ARG A 247 -0.59 2.30 15.61
N ASP A 248 -1.53 2.54 16.51
CA ASP A 248 -2.74 1.75 16.70
C ASP A 248 -3.54 1.52 15.41
N ILE A 249 -4.15 0.33 15.32
CA ILE A 249 -5.15 -0.06 14.32
C ILE A 249 -6.46 -0.38 15.05
#